data_AF-A0A7S0V502-F1
#
_entry.id   AF-A0A7S0V502-F1
#
_cell.length_a   1.000
_cell.length_b   1.000
_cell.length_c   1.000
_cell.angle_alpha   90.00
_cell.angle_beta   90.00
_cell.angle_gamma   90.00
#
_symmetry.space_group_name_H-M   'P 1'
#
loop_
_entity.id
_entity.type
_entity.pdbx_description
1 polymer ?
#
loop_
_entity_poly.entity_id
_entity_poly.type
_entity_poly.pdbx_seq_one_letter_code
_entity_poly.pdbx_strand_id
1 'polypeptide(L)'
;DASPFSGGQVGACEEVAEQLGALLSTFDAVALAKKREEELGRVVRSLPELFAEFDQPRLCRLAAAQACAILGASHCTAYVVDGATGDLLTHVKGFSRQLRLPQGVGLVGGCAASGKAVYIEDCQQ
;
A
#
# COMPACT_ATOMS: atom_id res chain seq x y z
N ASP A 1 40.44 4.14 -45.27
CA ASP A 1 39.11 3.98 -44.66
C ASP A 1 38.56 2.60 -44.87
N ALA A 2 38.82 1.70 -43.92
CA ALA A 2 38.15 0.40 -43.84
C ALA A 2 37.48 0.35 -42.47
N SER A 3 36.15 0.26 -42.46
CA SER A 3 35.38 0.17 -41.21
C SER A 3 35.81 -1.11 -40.47
N PRO A 4 36.11 -1.06 -39.16
CA PRO A 4 36.69 -2.19 -38.42
C PRO A 4 35.74 -3.38 -38.23
N PHE A 5 34.46 -3.25 -38.61
CA PHE A 5 33.46 -4.31 -38.53
C PHE A 5 32.85 -4.58 -39.90
N SER A 6 32.68 -5.86 -40.24
CA SER A 6 31.94 -6.26 -41.45
C SER A 6 30.43 -6.20 -41.21
N GLY A 7 29.64 -5.97 -42.26
CA GLY A 7 28.17 -5.92 -42.14
C GLY A 7 27.55 -7.20 -41.55
N GLY A 8 28.18 -8.35 -41.74
CA GLY A 8 27.74 -9.62 -41.13
C GLY A 8 27.96 -9.70 -39.62
N GLN A 9 29.00 -9.04 -39.09
CA GLN A 9 29.22 -8.96 -37.64
C GLN A 9 28.21 -8.03 -36.97
N VAL A 10 27.82 -6.95 -37.64
CA VAL A 10 26.81 -6.01 -37.15
C VAL A 10 25.43 -6.67 -37.08
N GLY A 11 25.01 -7.38 -38.15
CA GLY A 11 23.71 -8.08 -38.16
C GLY A 11 23.59 -9.18 -37.10
N ALA A 12 24.66 -9.95 -36.87
CA ALA A 12 24.67 -10.93 -35.79
C ALA A 12 24.56 -10.29 -34.38
N CYS A 13 25.16 -9.12 -34.19
CA CYS A 13 25.00 -8.36 -32.95
C CYS A 13 23.58 -7.80 -32.77
N GLU A 14 22.91 -7.37 -33.85
CA GLU A 14 21.53 -6.87 -33.80
C GLU A 14 20.54 -7.97 -33.40
N GLU A 15 20.65 -9.17 -33.98
CA GLU A 15 19.80 -10.32 -33.59
C GLU A 15 20.00 -10.71 -32.11
N VAL A 16 21.25 -10.73 -31.64
CA VAL A 16 21.55 -11.02 -30.23
C VAL A 16 21.01 -9.90 -29.34
N ALA A 17 21.15 -8.64 -29.73
CA ALA A 17 20.65 -7.50 -28.96
C ALA A 17 19.11 -7.53 -28.84
N GLU A 18 18.40 -7.92 -29.90
CA GLU A 18 16.94 -8.07 -29.88
C GLU A 18 16.51 -9.17 -28.90
N GLN A 19 17.15 -10.34 -28.95
CA GLN A 19 16.87 -11.45 -28.04
C GLN A 19 17.20 -11.09 -26.58
N LEU A 20 18.33 -10.42 -26.33
CA LEU A 20 18.72 -10.00 -25.00
C LEU A 20 17.75 -8.95 -24.43
N GLY A 21 17.29 -8.01 -25.26
CA GLY A 21 16.32 -6.99 -24.88
C GLY A 21 14.96 -7.59 -24.49
N ALA A 22 14.46 -8.54 -25.27
CA ALA A 22 13.23 -9.27 -24.95
C ALA A 22 13.37 -10.04 -23.62
N LEU A 23 14.50 -10.72 -23.41
CA LEU A 23 14.76 -11.45 -22.17
C LEU A 23 14.83 -10.52 -20.94
N LEU A 24 15.55 -9.39 -21.04
CA LEU A 24 15.65 -8.40 -19.96
C LEU A 24 14.28 -7.80 -19.61
N SER A 25 13.48 -7.44 -20.61
CA SER A 25 12.11 -6.93 -20.37
C SER A 25 11.23 -7.95 -19.65
N THR A 26 11.42 -9.25 -19.95
CA THR A 26 10.70 -10.34 -19.30
C THR A 26 11.16 -10.49 -17.85
N PHE A 27 12.46 -10.39 -17.57
CA PHE A 27 12.97 -10.42 -16.21
C PHE A 27 12.41 -9.29 -15.35
N ASP A 28 12.36 -8.06 -15.87
CA ASP A 28 11.78 -6.92 -15.16
C ASP A 28 10.29 -7.13 -14.85
N ALA A 29 9.54 -7.64 -15.83
CA ALA A 29 8.13 -7.96 -15.66
C ALA A 29 7.90 -9.04 -14.58
N VAL A 30 8.71 -10.10 -14.57
CA VAL A 30 8.65 -11.17 -13.56
C VAL A 30 9.07 -10.65 -12.18
N ALA A 31 10.10 -9.81 -12.09
CA ALA A 31 10.53 -9.21 -10.83
C ALA A 31 9.44 -8.32 -10.22
N LEU A 32 8.79 -7.50 -11.04
CA LEU A 32 7.65 -6.69 -10.61
C LEU A 32 6.46 -7.54 -10.19
N ALA A 33 6.15 -8.60 -10.94
CA ALA A 33 5.06 -9.52 -10.61
C ALA A 33 5.31 -10.22 -9.26
N LYS A 34 6.53 -10.72 -9.02
CA LYS A 34 6.92 -11.32 -7.74
C LYS A 34 6.80 -10.35 -6.58
N LYS A 35 7.27 -9.10 -6.75
CA LYS A 35 7.13 -8.08 -5.72
C LYS A 35 5.66 -7.81 -5.36
N ARG A 36 4.80 -7.72 -6.37
CA ARG A 36 3.35 -7.55 -6.15
C ARG A 36 2.72 -8.75 -5.44
N GLU A 37 3.12 -9.97 -5.82
CA GLU A 37 2.66 -11.20 -5.16
C GLU A 37 3.06 -11.22 -3.68
N GLU A 38 4.29 -10.82 -3.36
CA GLU A 38 4.78 -10.72 -1.98
C GLU A 38 3.98 -9.69 -1.17
N GLU A 39 3.75 -8.49 -1.74
CA GLU A 39 2.96 -7.42 -1.12
C GLU A 39 1.51 -7.86 -0.85
N LEU A 40 0.83 -8.45 -1.84
CA LEU A 40 -0.52 -8.99 -1.68
C LEU A 40 -0.56 -10.14 -0.67
N GLY A 41 0.45 -11.01 -0.70
CA GLY A 41 0.59 -12.11 0.25
C GLY A 41 0.68 -11.64 1.70
N ARG A 42 1.29 -10.47 1.97
CA ARG A 42 1.34 -9.89 3.32
C ARG A 42 -0.04 -9.48 3.81
N VAL A 43 -0.88 -8.93 2.94
CA VAL A 43 -2.27 -8.58 3.27
C VAL A 43 -3.06 -9.85 3.55
N VAL A 44 -3.03 -10.84 2.64
CA VAL A 44 -3.81 -12.08 2.79
C VAL A 44 -3.44 -12.84 4.07
N ARG A 45 -2.16 -12.89 4.43
CA ARG A 45 -1.70 -13.55 5.66
C ARG A 45 -2.18 -12.87 6.95
N SER A 46 -2.56 -11.59 6.91
CA SER A 46 -3.01 -10.84 8.07
C SER A 46 -4.53 -11.00 8.33
N LEU A 47 -5.30 -11.35 7.30
CA LEU A 47 -6.76 -11.47 7.37
C LEU A 47 -7.31 -12.45 8.41
N PRO A 48 -6.75 -13.67 8.62
CA PRO A 48 -7.32 -14.63 9.56
C PRO A 48 -7.41 -14.10 10.99
N GLU A 49 -6.40 -13.35 11.44
CA GLU A 49 -6.39 -12.73 12.77
C GLU A 49 -7.47 -11.65 12.90
N LEU A 50 -7.71 -10.87 11.83
CA LEU A 50 -8.78 -9.86 11.81
C LEU A 50 -10.15 -10.52 11.88
N PHE A 51 -10.38 -11.58 11.10
CA PHE A 51 -11.67 -12.25 11.06
C PHE A 51 -12.00 -13.04 12.33
N ALA A 52 -11.00 -13.38 13.15
CA ALA A 52 -11.20 -14.05 14.43
C ALA A 52 -11.53 -13.07 15.59
N GLU A 53 -11.40 -11.76 15.40
CA GLU A 53 -11.62 -10.76 16.44
C GLU A 53 -13.02 -10.13 16.31
N PHE A 54 -13.84 -10.31 17.34
CA PHE A 54 -15.23 -9.84 17.38
C PHE A 54 -15.43 -8.64 18.31
N ASP A 55 -14.45 -8.30 19.14
CA ASP A 55 -14.49 -7.07 19.93
C ASP A 55 -14.06 -5.90 19.05
N GLN A 56 -14.99 -5.02 18.70
CA GLN A 56 -14.75 -3.89 17.80
C GLN A 56 -13.54 -3.02 18.20
N PRO A 57 -13.36 -2.63 19.49
CA PRO A 57 -12.17 -1.89 19.91
C PRO A 57 -10.85 -2.65 19.67
N ARG A 58 -10.81 -3.95 19.94
CA ARG A 58 -9.64 -4.80 19.64
C ARG A 58 -9.43 -4.93 18.14
N LEU A 59 -10.48 -5.15 17.36
CA LEU A 59 -10.42 -5.24 15.89
C LEU A 59 -9.83 -3.96 15.28
N CYS A 60 -10.27 -2.78 15.72
CA CYS A 60 -9.73 -1.50 15.26
C CYS A 60 -8.22 -1.37 15.53
N ARG A 61 -7.78 -1.78 16.72
CA ARG A 61 -6.36 -1.77 17.10
C ARG A 61 -5.55 -2.79 16.31
N LEU A 62 -6.11 -3.98 16.06
CA LEU A 62 -5.48 -5.02 15.26
C LEU A 62 -5.33 -4.59 13.81
N ALA A 63 -6.39 -4.03 13.20
CA ALA A 63 -6.37 -3.48 11.85
C ALA A 63 -5.31 -2.38 11.70
N ALA A 64 -5.24 -1.45 12.67
CA ALA A 64 -4.20 -0.42 12.68
C ALA A 64 -2.78 -1.01 12.79
N ALA A 65 -2.57 -2.00 13.67
CA ALA A 65 -1.27 -2.64 13.83
C ALA A 65 -0.82 -3.39 12.56
N GLN A 66 -1.73 -4.11 11.92
CA GLN A 66 -1.45 -4.80 10.67
C GLN A 66 -1.19 -3.82 9.52
N ALA A 67 -1.94 -2.72 9.45
CA ALA A 67 -1.68 -1.64 8.49
C ALA A 67 -0.29 -1.03 8.67
N CYS A 68 0.16 -0.76 9.91
CA CYS A 68 1.53 -0.32 10.17
C CYS A 68 2.55 -1.32 9.62
N ALA A 69 2.35 -2.62 9.92
CA ALA A 69 3.26 -3.67 9.48
C ALA A 69 3.34 -3.72 7.95
N ILE A 70 2.20 -3.74 7.25
CA ILE A 70 2.11 -3.81 5.79
C ILE A 70 2.76 -2.58 5.14
N LEU A 71 2.41 -1.38 5.60
CA LEU A 71 2.85 -0.12 5.00
C LEU A 71 4.24 0.34 5.45
N GLY A 72 4.82 -0.26 6.48
CA GLY A 72 6.07 0.23 7.09
C GLY A 72 5.90 1.59 7.78
N ALA A 73 4.69 1.93 8.22
CA ALA A 73 4.39 3.20 8.88
C ALA A 73 4.71 3.14 10.38
N SER A 74 5.08 4.29 10.96
CA SER A 74 5.27 4.42 12.41
C SER A 74 3.95 4.27 13.17
N HIS A 75 2.89 4.91 12.66
CA HIS A 75 1.57 4.95 13.28
C HIS A 75 0.43 4.86 12.26
N CYS A 76 -0.54 4.00 12.56
CA CYS A 76 -1.83 3.94 11.87
C CYS A 76 -2.94 4.02 12.93
N THR A 77 -4.09 4.56 12.54
CA THR A 77 -5.27 4.65 13.42
C THR A 77 -6.51 4.30 12.61
N ALA A 78 -7.30 3.37 13.12
CA ALA A 78 -8.57 3.00 12.53
C ALA A 78 -9.71 3.81 13.17
N TYR A 79 -10.62 4.28 12.33
CA TYR A 79 -11.83 5.00 12.73
C TYR A 79 -13.05 4.24 12.23
N VAL A 80 -14.09 4.18 13.05
CA VAL A 80 -15.39 3.60 12.70
C VAL A 80 -16.43 4.72 12.68
N VAL A 81 -17.26 4.74 11.65
CA VAL A 81 -18.39 5.68 11.58
C VAL A 81 -19.51 5.15 12.46
N ASP A 82 -19.96 5.97 13.40
CA ASP A 82 -21.17 5.74 14.19
C ASP A 82 -22.40 6.03 13.32
N GLY A 83 -23.14 4.98 12.94
CA GLY A 83 -24.31 5.11 12.08
C GLY A 83 -25.47 5.93 12.65
N ALA A 84 -25.51 6.14 13.97
CA ALA A 84 -26.58 6.93 14.59
C ALA A 84 -26.29 8.44 14.58
N THR A 85 -25.01 8.82 14.70
CA THR A 85 -24.59 10.23 14.85
C THR A 85 -23.82 10.77 13.65
N GLY A 86 -23.23 9.89 12.84
CA GLY A 86 -22.27 10.24 11.80
C GLY A 86 -20.85 10.47 12.34
N ASP A 87 -20.65 10.45 13.67
CA ASP A 87 -19.34 10.71 14.26
C ASP A 87 -18.34 9.58 13.98
N LEU A 88 -17.06 9.93 13.96
CA LEU A 88 -15.95 9.00 13.84
C LEU A 88 -15.45 8.61 15.23
N LEU A 89 -15.44 7.31 15.48
CA LEU A 89 -15.01 6.69 16.73
C LEU A 89 -13.67 6.00 16.53
N THR A 90 -12.74 6.23 17.45
CA THR A 90 -11.46 5.49 17.45
C THR A 90 -11.05 5.01 18.83
N HIS A 91 -10.32 3.90 18.84
CA HIS A 91 -9.72 3.29 20.01
C HIS A 91 -8.21 3.19 19.84
N VAL A 92 -7.49 4.14 20.43
CA VAL A 92 -6.02 4.15 20.41
C VAL A 92 -5.49 3.36 21.61
N LYS A 93 -4.48 2.52 21.38
CA LYS A 93 -3.80 1.78 22.45
C LYS A 93 -3.19 2.77 23.44
N GLY A 94 -3.47 2.62 24.74
CA GLY A 94 -2.96 3.50 25.80
C GLY A 94 -3.93 4.62 26.22
N PHE A 95 -5.04 4.82 25.49
CA PHE A 95 -6.12 5.70 25.93
C PHE A 95 -7.28 4.87 26.48
N SER A 96 -7.72 5.20 27.69
CA SER A 96 -8.88 4.54 28.33
C SER A 96 -10.21 5.01 27.75
N ARG A 97 -10.23 6.19 27.11
CA ARG A 97 -11.42 6.79 26.52
C ARG A 97 -11.43 6.66 25.00
N GLN A 98 -12.60 6.35 24.46
CA GLN A 98 -12.87 6.44 23.03
C GLN A 98 -12.81 7.91 22.59
N LEU A 99 -12.04 8.21 21.55
CA LEU A 99 -12.02 9.53 20.93
C LEU A 99 -13.14 9.61 19.89
N ARG A 100 -13.84 10.73 19.87
CA ARG A 100 -14.99 11.00 18.99
C ARG A 100 -14.71 12.29 18.22
N LEU A 101 -14.83 12.23 16.90
CA LEU A 101 -14.57 13.34 15.97
C LEU A 101 -15.77 13.52 15.04
N PRO A 102 -16.26 14.74 14.80
CA PRO A 102 -17.35 14.96 13.86
C PRO A 102 -16.91 14.68 12.41
N GLN A 103 -17.83 14.15 11.60
CA GLN A 103 -17.60 13.99 10.16
C GLN A 103 -17.41 15.37 9.50
N GLY A 104 -16.58 15.43 8.45
CA GLY A 104 -16.28 16.66 7.72
C GLY A 104 -15.26 17.59 8.39
N VAL A 105 -14.84 17.32 9.63
CA VAL A 105 -13.87 18.16 10.36
C VAL A 105 -12.48 17.55 10.36
N GLY A 106 -11.48 18.37 10.01
CA GLY A 106 -10.09 17.94 9.90
C GLY A 106 -9.86 16.91 8.79
N LEU A 107 -8.67 16.32 8.75
CA LEU A 107 -8.27 15.40 7.68
C LEU A 107 -9.12 14.14 7.64
N VAL A 108 -9.29 13.50 8.79
CA VAL A 108 -10.03 12.23 8.91
C VAL A 108 -11.52 12.47 8.67
N GLY A 109 -12.10 13.54 9.23
CA GLY A 109 -13.49 13.92 8.99
C GLY A 109 -13.76 14.25 7.52
N GLY A 110 -12.87 15.01 6.87
CA GLY A 110 -12.96 15.33 5.45
C GLY A 110 -12.85 14.10 4.54
N CYS A 111 -11.93 13.17 4.85
CA CYS A 111 -11.81 11.88 4.17
C CYS A 111 -13.09 11.04 4.33
N ALA A 112 -13.63 10.94 5.55
CA ALA A 112 -14.86 10.19 5.80
C ALA A 112 -16.11 10.82 5.17
N ALA A 113 -16.18 12.15 5.06
CA ALA A 113 -17.29 12.84 4.40
C ALA A 113 -17.23 12.69 2.87
N SER A 114 -16.03 12.75 2.29
CA SER A 114 -15.86 12.70 0.83
C SER A 114 -15.78 11.29 0.24
N GLY A 115 -15.45 10.28 1.06
CA GLY A 115 -15.18 8.93 0.60
C GLY A 115 -13.92 8.82 -0.29
N LYS A 116 -13.10 9.87 -0.35
CA LYS A 116 -11.88 9.93 -1.15
C LYS A 116 -10.66 9.91 -0.23
N ALA A 117 -9.63 9.18 -0.65
CA ALA A 117 -8.35 9.17 0.03
C ALA A 117 -7.73 10.59 0.01
N VAL A 118 -7.22 11.03 1.16
CA VAL A 118 -6.47 12.27 1.31
C VAL A 118 -5.01 11.91 1.50
N TYR A 119 -4.16 12.37 0.60
CA TYR A 119 -2.71 12.21 0.68
C TYR A 119 -2.07 13.59 0.92
N ILE A 120 -1.14 13.64 1.86
CA ILE A 120 -0.40 14.84 2.23
C ILE A 120 1.08 14.48 2.14
N GLU A 121 1.80 15.17 1.27
CA GLU A 121 3.23 14.94 1.05
C GLU A 121 4.06 15.45 2.24
N ASP A 122 3.72 16.61 2.79
CA ASP A 122 4.35 17.20 3.97
C ASP A 122 3.27 17.82 4.88
N CYS A 123 3.26 17.42 6.16
CA CYS A 123 2.30 17.87 7.16
C CYS A 123 2.80 19.04 8.04
N GLN A 124 4.00 19.56 7.77
CA GLN A 124 4.61 20.65 8.54
C GLN A 124 4.42 22.04 7.92
N GLN A 125 3.75 22.17 6.77
CA GLN A 125 3.44 23.46 6.12
C GLN A 125 1.98 23.87 6.32
#